data_AF-A0A2W4TDJ1-F1
#
_entry.id   AF-A0A2W4TDJ1-F1
#
_cell.length_a   1.000
_cell.length_b   1.000
_cell.length_c   1.000
_cell.angle_alpha   90.00
_cell.angle_beta   90.00
_cell.angle_gamma   90.00
#
_symmetry.space_group_name_H-M   'P 1'
#
loop_
_entity.id
_entity.type
_entity.pdbx_description
1 polymer ?
#
loop_
_entity_poly.entity_id
_entity_poly.type
_entity_poly.pdbx_seq_one_letter_code
_entity_poly.pdbx_strand_id
1 'polypeptide(L)' 'MQLRGDWEGCSDANFRGRCVVFRNNVRNLSNVGMNDRISSLRPVRRGGGW' A
#
# COMPACT_ATOMS: atom_id res chain seq x y z
N MET A 1 3.72 13.86 2.28
CA MET A 1 2.52 13.01 2.47
C MET A 1 2.83 11.98 3.56
N GLN A 2 2.29 12.12 4.78
CA GLN A 2 2.41 11.05 5.79
C GLN A 2 1.18 10.14 5.67
N LEU A 3 1.37 8.93 5.16
CA LEU A 3 0.34 7.89 5.19
C LEU A 3 0.39 7.23 6.58
N ARG A 4 -0.57 7.55 7.44
CA ARG A 4 -0.75 6.87 8.74
C ARG A 4 -1.68 5.67 8.54
N GLY A 5 -1.31 4.51 9.09
CA GLY A 5 -2.05 3.24 8.96
C GLY A 5 -1.39 2.22 8.02
N ASP A 6 -1.92 0.99 8.00
CA ASP A 6 -1.50 -0.04 7.04
C ASP A 6 -2.13 0.25 5.68
N TRP A 7 -1.34 0.31 4.61
CA TRP A 7 -1.80 0.58 3.25
C TRP A 7 -1.40 -0.55 2.32
N GLU A 8 -2.21 -0.83 1.30
CA GLU A 8 -1.87 -1.76 0.22
C GLU A 8 -1.78 -1.01 -1.09
N GLY A 9 -0.66 -1.16 -1.79
CA GLY A 9 -0.46 -0.66 -3.14
C GLY A 9 -0.30 -1.81 -4.12
N CYS A 10 -0.95 -1.69 -5.27
CA CYS A 10 -0.91 -2.70 -6.32
C CYS A 10 -0.36 -2.12 -7.64
N SER A 11 0.29 -2.97 -8.44
CA SER A 11 0.89 -2.58 -9.71
C SER A 11 -0.12 -2.14 -10.76
N ASP A 12 -1.32 -2.72 -10.72
CA ASP A 12 -2.35 -2.50 -11.73
C ASP A 12 -3.52 -1.70 -11.13
N ALA A 13 -4.37 -1.17 -12.00
CA ALA A 13 -5.61 -0.53 -11.59
C ALA A 13 -6.58 -1.55 -10.94
N ASN A 14 -7.52 -1.04 -10.14
CA ASN A 14 -8.55 -1.85 -9.46
C ASN A 14 -8.01 -2.91 -8.48
N PHE A 15 -6.87 -2.65 -7.83
CA PHE A 15 -6.27 -3.54 -6.82
C PHE A 15 -5.89 -4.92 -7.38
N ARG A 16 -5.28 -4.94 -8.57
CA ARG A 16 -4.86 -6.15 -9.29
C ARG A 16 -3.34 -6.19 -9.51
N GLY A 17 -2.86 -7.32 -10.02
CA GLY A 17 -1.45 -7.54 -10.28
C GLY A 17 -0.68 -7.83 -9.00
N ARG A 18 0.52 -7.25 -8.86
CA ARG A 18 1.35 -7.43 -7.67
C ARG A 18 0.94 -6.42 -6.60
N CYS A 19 0.44 -6.90 -5.47
CA CYS A 19 0.07 -6.07 -4.32
C CYS A 19 1.09 -6.22 -3.17
N VAL A 20 1.42 -5.11 -2.51
CA VAL A 20 2.30 -5.07 -1.34
C VAL A 20 1.65 -4.23 -0.24
N VAL A 21 1.71 -4.74 0.98
CA VAL A 21 1.22 -4.05 2.17
C VAL A 21 2.37 -3.27 2.83
N PHE A 22 2.19 -1.97 2.92
CA PHE A 22 2.98 -1.02 3.68
C PHE A 22 2.45 -0.97 5.12
N ARG A 23 3.19 -1.54 6.06
CA ARG A 23 2.87 -1.42 7.49
C ARG A 23 3.78 -0.35 8.10
N ASN A 24 3.20 0.63 8.79
CA ASN A 24 3.84 1.84 9.35
C ASN A 24 4.12 2.99 8.37
N ASN A 25 4.70 4.09 8.90
CA ASN A 25 5.15 5.26 8.12
C ASN A 25 6.23 4.86 7.11
N VAL A 26 5.83 4.51 5.88
CA VAL A 26 6.78 4.26 4.79
C VAL A 26 7.23 5.60 4.22
N ARG A 27 8.41 6.03 4.67
CA ARG A 27 9.05 7.27 4.22
C ARG A 27 9.67 7.14 2.83
N ASN A 28 9.90 5.92 2.37
CA ASN A 28 10.47 5.63 1.05
C ASN A 28 9.86 4.34 0.46
N LEU A 29 9.06 4.49 -0.60
CA LEU A 29 8.43 3.39 -1.33
C LEU A 29 9.44 2.59 -2.18
N SER A 30 10.64 3.13 -2.45
CA SER A 30 11.71 2.46 -3.19
C SER A 30 12.26 1.24 -2.48
N ASN A 31 12.22 1.21 -1.14
CA ASN A 31 12.71 0.08 -0.36
C ASN A 31 11.91 -1.22 -0.58
N VAL A 32 10.71 -1.14 -1.14
CA VAL A 32 9.90 -2.33 -1.47
C VAL A 32 9.78 -2.57 -2.98
N GLY A 33 10.57 -1.86 -3.78
CA GLY A 33 10.57 -2.00 -5.25
C GLY A 33 9.27 -1.58 -5.93
N MET A 34 8.43 -0.80 -5.24
CA MET A 34 7.16 -0.27 -5.75
C MET A 34 7.27 1.17 -6.27
N ASN A 35 8.47 1.78 -6.23
CA ASN A 35 8.66 3.12 -6.78
C ASN A 35 8.25 3.14 -8.26
N ASP A 36 7.40 4.10 -8.62
CA ASP A 36 6.87 4.31 -9.98
C ASP A 36 6.06 3.14 -10.58
N ARG A 37 5.67 2.16 -9.75
CA ARG A 37 4.88 1.00 -10.19
C ARG A 37 3.47 0.94 -9.62
N ILE A 38 3.13 1.81 -8.66
CA ILE A 38 1.83 1.76 -8.00
C ILE A 38 0.78 2.43 -8.88
N SER A 39 -0.23 1.67 -9.30
CA SER A 39 -1.39 2.17 -10.05
C SER A 39 -2.67 2.23 -9.22
N SER A 40 -2.72 1.58 -8.05
CA SER A 40 -3.85 1.69 -7.11
C SER A 40 -3.41 1.56 -5.64
N LEU A 41 -4.08 2.28 -4.74
CA LEU A 41 -3.79 2.35 -3.29
C LEU A 41 -5.09 2.25 -2.48
N ARG A 42 -5.13 1.36 -1.47
CA ARG A 42 -6.22 1.29 -0.49
C ARG A 42 -5.72 1.12 0.94
N PRO A 43 -6.43 1.65 1.94
CA PRO A 43 -6.13 1.33 3.33
C PRO A 43 -6.43 -0.15 3.58
N VAL A 44 -5.51 -0.84 4.26
CA VAL A 44 -5.77 -2.19 4.75
C VAL A 44 -6.69 -2.05 5.95
N ARG A 45 -7.95 -2.46 5.76
CA ARG A 45 -8.86 -2.67 6.89
C ARG A 45 -8.38 -3.91 7.63
N ARG A 46 -7.55 -3.74 8.67
CA ARG A 46 -7.53 -4.72 9.76
C ARG A 46 -8.94 -4.70 10.30
N GLY A 47 -9.68 -5.80 10.11
CA GLY A 47 -11.03 -5.93 10.61
C GLY A 47 -11.07 -5.48 12.06
N GLY A 48 -11.76 -4.38 12.32
CA GLY A 48 -12.17 -4.00 13.66
C GLY A 48 -13.20 -5.04 14.07
N GLY A 49 -12.73 -6.11 14.71
CA GLY A 49 -13.59 -6.98 15.49
C GLY A 49 -14.10 -6.15 16.66
N TRP A 50 -15.41 -5.91 16.66
CA TRP A 50 -16.22 -5.85 17.86
C TRP A 50 -17.14 -7.06 17.80
#